data_AF-A0AAW4CAE5-F1
#
_entry.id   AF-A0AAW4CAE5-F1
#
_cell.length_a   1.000
_cell.length_b   1.000
_cell.length_c   1.000
_cell.angle_alpha   90.00
_cell.angle_beta   90.00
_cell.angle_gamma   90.00
#
_symmetry.space_group_name_H-M   'P 1'
#
loop_
_entity.id
_entity.type
_entity.pdbx_description
1 polymer ?
#
loop_
_entity_poly.entity_id
_entity_poly.type
_entity_poly.pdbx_seq_one_letter_code
_entity_poly.pdbx_strand_id
1 'polypeptide(L)' 'GVTYQEIHLFVEFLKKQYGQGRPDYIEALNDLDGMVEVSYREAIERFLDDELR' A
#
# COMPACT_ATOMS: atom_id res chain seq x y z
N GLY A 1 -3.48 -5.66 11.56
CA GLY A 1 -2.72 -5.11 10.42
C GLY A 1 -3.34 -5.63 9.14
N VAL A 2 -3.41 -4.80 8.10
CA VAL A 2 -3.96 -5.20 6.79
C VAL A 2 -3.01 -6.19 6.13
N THR A 3 -3.48 -7.37 5.78
CA THR A 3 -2.67 -8.44 5.17
C THR A 3 -2.34 -8.13 3.70
N TYR A 4 -1.26 -8.74 3.19
CA TYR A 4 -0.91 -8.67 1.78
C TYR A 4 -2.06 -9.10 0.85
N GLN A 5 -2.84 -10.10 1.27
CA GLN A 5 -4.01 -10.58 0.53
C GLN A 5 -5.10 -9.52 0.42
N GLU A 6 -5.38 -8.78 1.49
CA GLU A 6 -6.36 -7.69 1.48
C GLU A 6 -5.91 -6.53 0.59
N ILE A 7 -4.62 -6.16 0.62
CA ILE A 7 -4.04 -5.15 -0.29
C ILE A 7 -4.18 -5.59 -1.75
N HIS A 8 -3.85 -6.86 -2.05
CA HIS A 8 -3.95 -7.39 -3.40
C HIS A 8 -5.39 -7.37 -3.94
N LEU A 9 -6.36 -7.81 -3.14
CA LEU A 9 -7.79 -7.75 -3.48
C LEU A 9 -8.26 -6.31 -3.74
N PHE A 10 -7.80 -5.36 -2.93
CA PHE A 10 -8.16 -3.96 -3.09
C PHE A 10 -7.57 -3.34 -4.37
N VAL A 11 -6.31 -3.63 -4.69
CA VAL A 11 -5.68 -3.18 -5.95
C VAL A 11 -6.42 -3.73 -7.19
N GLU A 12 -6.83 -4.99 -7.16
CA GLU A 12 -7.61 -5.59 -8.25
C GLU A 12 -9.02 -4.98 -8.37
N PHE A 13 -9.63 -4.61 -7.24
CA PHE A 13 -10.87 -3.85 -7.25
C PHE A 13 -10.68 -2.48 -7.90
N LEU A 14 -9.64 -1.72 -7.52
CA LEU A 14 -9.34 -0.41 -8.11
C LEU A 14 -9.08 -0.49 -9.62
N LYS A 15 -8.35 -1.51 -10.08
CA LYS A 15 -8.12 -1.74 -11.52
C LYS A 15 -9.42 -1.94 -12.28
N LYS A 16 -10.38 -2.68 -11.72
CA LYS A 16 -11.69 -2.92 -12.34
C LYS A 16 -12.59 -1.69 -12.35
N GLN A 17 -12.55 -0.86 -11.30
CA GLN A 17 -13.39 0.33 -11.19
C GLN A 17 -12.92 1.46 -12.10
N TYR A 18 -11.63 1.80 -12.03
CA TYR A 18 -11.10 3.00 -12.69
C TYR A 18 -10.43 2.69 -14.03
N GLY A 19 -10.00 1.45 -14.24
CA GLY A 19 -9.14 1.07 -15.34
C GLY A 19 -7.67 1.34 -15.03
N GLN A 20 -6.81 0.38 -15.40
CA GLN A 20 -5.38 0.49 -15.15
C GLN A 20 -4.76 1.72 -15.82
N GLY A 21 -3.93 2.46 -15.08
CA GLY A 21 -3.20 3.62 -15.58
C GLY A 21 -4.02 4.91 -15.72
N ARG A 22 -5.28 4.91 -15.27
CA ARG A 22 -6.10 6.12 -15.22
C ARG A 22 -5.67 7.00 -14.04
N PRO A 23 -5.79 8.34 -14.13
CA PRO A 23 -5.42 9.24 -13.04
C PRO A 23 -6.04 8.84 -11.71
N ASP A 24 -7.34 8.57 -11.70
CA ASP A 24 -8.09 8.13 -10.51
C ASP A 24 -7.58 6.81 -9.91
N TYR A 25 -7.09 5.89 -10.77
CA TYR A 25 -6.46 4.65 -10.32
C TYR A 25 -5.12 4.92 -9.64
N ILE A 26 -4.32 5.83 -10.19
CA ILE A 26 -3.01 6.20 -9.65
C ILE A 26 -3.18 6.96 -8.32
N GLU A 27 -4.16 7.85 -8.22
CA GLU A 27 -4.49 8.58 -6.99
C GLU A 27 -4.91 7.62 -5.87
N ALA A 28 -5.82 6.69 -6.16
CA ALA A 28 -6.25 5.68 -5.18
C ALA A 28 -5.12 4.74 -4.74
N LEU A 29 -4.12 4.49 -5.59
CA LEU A 29 -2.91 3.74 -5.21
C LEU A 29 -1.99 4.56 -4.30
N ASN A 30 -1.82 5.85 -4.56
CA ASN A 30 -1.02 6.73 -3.69
C ASN A 30 -1.65 6.88 -2.30
N ASP A 31 -2.97 6.98 -2.22
CA ASP A 31 -3.70 6.99 -0.96
C ASP A 31 -3.52 5.67 -0.19
N LEU A 32 -3.60 4.54 -0.90
CA LEU A 32 -3.35 3.22 -0.33
C LEU A 32 -1.91 3.09 0.20
N ASP A 33 -0.93 3.59 -0.54
CA ASP A 33 0.48 3.60 -0.14
C ASP A 33 0.68 4.42 1.16
N GLY A 34 0.08 5.61 1.23
CA GLY A 34 0.08 6.42 2.46
C GLY A 34 -0.59 5.72 3.65
N MET A 35 -1.67 4.96 3.43
CA MET A 35 -2.33 4.19 4.50
C MET A 35 -1.49 3.00 4.98
N VAL A 36 -0.79 2.33 4.07
CA VAL A 36 0.12 1.21 4.38
C VAL A 36 1.35 1.73 5.10
N GLU A 37 1.96 2.83 4.64
CA GLU A 37 3.09 3.45 5.30
C GLU A 37 2.73 3.84 6.74
N VAL A 38 1.58 4.50 6.97
CA VAL A 38 1.15 4.85 8.33
C VAL A 38 0.90 3.62 9.21
N SER A 39 0.46 2.51 8.63
CA SER A 39 0.18 1.27 9.38
C SER A 39 1.42 0.41 9.65
N TYR A 40 2.49 0.57 8.86
CA TYR A 40 3.70 -0.26 8.93
C TYR A 40 4.98 0.52 9.19
N ARG A 41 4.93 1.85 9.32
CA ARG A 41 6.09 2.72 9.56
C ARG A 41 6.94 2.23 10.74
N GLU A 42 6.33 1.96 11.89
CA GLU A 42 7.07 1.46 13.06
C GLU A 42 7.74 0.09 12.82
N ALA A 43 7.13 -0.76 12.00
CA ALA A 43 7.67 -2.09 11.67
C ALA A 43 8.81 -1.99 10.65
N ILE A 44 8.69 -1.09 9.68
CA ILE A 44 9.73 -0.80 8.67
C ILE A 44 10.90 -0.06 9.32
N GLU A 45 10.65 0.91 10.18
CA GLU A 45 11.68 1.62 10.95
C GLU A 45 12.45 0.67 11.85
N ARG A 46 11.78 -0.22 12.61
CA ARG A 46 12.45 -1.26 13.41
C ARG A 46 13.28 -2.21 12.56
N PHE A 47 12.76 -2.63 11.41
CA PHE A 47 13.47 -3.51 10.51
C PHE A 47 14.77 -2.87 9.97
N LEU A 48 14.70 -1.60 9.57
CA LEU A 48 15.86 -0.85 9.10
C LEU A 48 16.90 -0.59 10.22
N ASP A 49 16.45 -0.35 11.45
CA ASP A 49 17.33 -0.14 12.61
C ASP A 49 18.08 -1.43 13.02
N ASP A 50 17.43 -2.60 12.89
CA ASP A 50 18.04 -3.91 13.12
C ASP A 50 19.00 -4.31 11.98
N GLU A 51 18.73 -3.91 10.73
CA GLU A 51 19.55 -4.26 9.56
C GLU A 51 20.80 -3.37 9.39
N LEU A 52 20.80 -2.17 9.99
CA LEU A 52 21.93 -1.23 9.99
C LEU A 52 22.89 -1.38 11.18
N ARG A 53 22.74 -2.43 12.00
CA ARG A 53 23.53 -2.67 13.21
C ARG A 53 24.61 -3.74 13.07
#